data_AF-A0AAN4KL18-F1
#
_entry.id   AF-A0AAN4KL18-F1
#
_cell.length_a   1.000
_cell.length_b   1.000
_cell.length_c   1.000
_cell.angle_alpha   90.00
_cell.angle_beta   90.00
_cell.angle_gamma   90.00
#
_symmetry.space_group_name_H-M   'P 1'
#
loop_
_entity.id
_entity.type
_entity.pdbx_description
1 polymer ?
#
loop_
_entity_poly.entity_id
_entity_poly.type
_entity_poly.pdbx_seq_one_letter_code
_entity_poly.pdbx_strand_id
1 'polypeptide(L)'
;MKHNDCFDHNNCNPIVFSADCCKNPQSVPITREQLSQLITLLNSLVSAISAFFANPSNANRLVLLDLFNQFLIFLNSLLPSPEVNFLKQLTQSIIVLLQSPAPNLGQLSTLLQQFYSALAQFFFALDLIPISCNSNVDSATLQLLFNLLIQLINATPGATGPTGPTGPTDRKSVV
;
A
#
# COMPACT_ATOMS: atom_id res chain seq x y z
N MET A 1 -31.75 -2.62 31.38
CA MET A 1 -31.71 -2.00 30.03
C MET A 1 -32.63 -0.80 30.08
N LYS A 2 -32.12 0.43 29.88
CA LYS A 2 -32.97 1.63 29.81
C LYS A 2 -33.29 1.89 28.34
N HIS A 3 -34.58 1.80 28.02
CA HIS A 3 -35.16 2.22 26.74
C HIS A 3 -35.17 3.76 26.72
N ASN A 4 -34.70 4.37 25.63
CA ASN A 4 -34.75 5.81 25.43
C ASN A 4 -35.82 6.09 24.38
N ASP A 5 -37.06 6.28 24.82
CA ASP A 5 -38.16 6.75 23.98
C ASP A 5 -38.20 8.28 24.01
N CYS A 6 -38.07 8.93 22.85
CA CYS A 6 -38.17 10.39 22.69
C CYS A 6 -39.23 10.72 21.63
N PHE A 7 -40.49 10.38 21.89
CA PHE A 7 -41.61 10.64 20.98
C PHE A 7 -42.42 11.89 21.29
N ASP A 8 -42.12 12.62 22.36
CA ASP A 8 -42.96 13.76 22.77
C ASP A 8 -42.16 14.89 23.43
N HIS A 9 -42.18 16.06 22.78
CA HIS A 9 -41.88 17.41 23.27
C HIS A 9 -40.41 17.91 23.37
N ASN A 10 -40.06 18.77 22.40
CA ASN A 10 -39.37 20.08 22.47
C ASN A 10 -38.09 20.32 23.29
N ASN A 11 -37.49 19.33 23.96
CA ASN A 11 -36.24 19.55 24.69
C ASN A 11 -35.29 18.36 24.67
N CYS A 12 -35.12 17.73 23.50
CA CYS A 12 -34.01 16.82 23.28
C CYS A 12 -32.71 17.63 23.32
N ASN A 13 -31.86 17.37 24.32
CA ASN A 13 -30.45 17.74 24.24
C ASN A 13 -29.94 17.19 22.89
N PRO A 14 -29.29 17.98 22.03
CA PRO A 14 -28.83 17.47 20.75
C PRO A 14 -28.03 16.21 21.03
N ILE A 15 -28.38 15.11 20.35
CA ILE A 15 -27.59 13.89 20.38
C ILE A 15 -26.25 14.30 19.78
N VAL A 16 -25.31 14.72 20.63
CA VAL A 16 -23.94 14.90 20.25
C VAL A 16 -23.45 13.49 20.01
N PHE A 17 -23.47 13.07 18.75
CA PHE A 17 -22.73 11.89 18.33
C PHE A 17 -21.26 12.20 18.65
N SER A 18 -20.81 11.72 19.81
CA SER A 18 -19.40 11.77 20.18
C SER A 18 -18.61 11.16 19.02
N ALA A 19 -17.47 11.76 18.66
CA ALA A 19 -16.57 11.20 17.64
C ALA A 19 -16.23 9.71 17.91
N ASP A 20 -16.35 9.26 19.16
CA ASP A 20 -16.20 7.88 19.59
C ASP A 20 -17.22 6.88 18.97
N CYS A 21 -18.41 7.31 18.54
CA CYS A 21 -19.36 6.42 17.84
C CYS A 21 -18.90 6.04 16.43
N CYS A 22 -18.05 6.86 15.83
CA CYS A 22 -17.59 6.69 14.44
C CYS A 22 -16.16 6.16 14.36
N LYS A 23 -15.56 5.90 15.52
CA LYS A 23 -14.23 5.31 15.65
C LYS A 23 -14.32 3.81 15.35
N ASN A 24 -13.97 3.42 14.12
CA ASN A 24 -13.76 2.02 13.82
C ASN A 24 -12.48 1.55 14.55
N PRO A 25 -12.53 0.63 15.51
CA PRO A 25 -11.34 0.17 16.22
C PRO A 25 -10.34 -0.58 15.31
N GLN A 26 -10.70 -0.85 14.05
CA GLN A 26 -9.84 -1.44 13.02
C GLN A 26 -9.34 -0.43 11.98
N SER A 27 -9.60 0.87 12.16
CA SER A 27 -9.07 1.89 11.24
C SER A 27 -7.63 2.27 11.60
N VAL A 28 -6.82 2.52 10.57
CA VAL A 28 -5.52 3.14 10.68
C VAL A 28 -5.65 4.64 10.43
N PRO A 29 -5.53 5.47 11.47
CA PRO A 29 -5.69 6.90 11.34
C PRO A 29 -4.47 7.53 10.60
N ILE A 30 -4.73 8.37 9.61
CA ILE A 30 -3.72 9.04 8.77
C ILE A 30 -4.07 10.52 8.55
N THR A 31 -3.08 11.41 8.51
CA THR A 31 -3.28 12.82 8.12
C THR A 31 -3.25 13.01 6.60
N ARG A 32 -3.70 14.17 6.11
CA ARG A 32 -3.62 14.52 4.68
C ARG A 32 -2.19 14.60 4.19
N GLU A 33 -1.28 15.12 5.02
CA GLU A 33 0.15 15.21 4.73
C GLU A 33 0.78 13.82 4.63
N GLN A 34 0.48 12.93 5.59
CA GLN A 34 0.94 11.55 5.58
C GLN A 34 0.41 10.79 4.36
N LEU A 35 -0.85 11.00 3.98
CA LEU A 35 -1.44 10.42 2.79
C LEU A 35 -0.75 10.90 1.50
N SER A 36 -0.43 12.20 1.41
CA SER A 36 0.35 12.73 0.28
C SER A 36 1.77 12.15 0.23
N GLN A 37 2.42 11.98 1.38
CA GLN A 37 3.74 11.35 1.47
C GLN A 37 3.69 9.90 1.02
N LEU A 38 2.68 9.13 1.44
CA LEU A 38 2.45 7.77 1.00
C LEU A 38 2.33 7.67 -0.53
N ILE A 39 1.50 8.52 -1.14
CA ILE A 39 1.31 8.55 -2.60
C ILE A 39 2.63 8.80 -3.32
N THR A 40 3.43 9.78 -2.86
CA THR A 40 4.75 10.08 -3.45
C THR A 40 5.71 8.90 -3.32
N LEU A 41 5.76 8.26 -2.14
CA LEU A 41 6.61 7.08 -1.91
C LEU A 41 6.22 5.91 -2.82
N LEU A 42 4.92 5.64 -2.97
CA LEU A 42 4.43 4.57 -3.84
C LEU A 42 4.78 4.83 -5.31
N ASN A 43 4.63 6.07 -5.81
CA ASN A 43 5.04 6.44 -7.16
C ASN A 43 6.54 6.22 -7.41
N SER A 44 7.38 6.63 -6.46
CA SER A 44 8.83 6.42 -6.52
C SER A 44 9.18 4.92 -6.51
N LEU A 45 8.48 4.13 -5.69
CA LEU A 45 8.65 2.68 -5.63
C LEU A 45 8.29 2.00 -6.95
N VAL A 46 7.19 2.39 -7.62
CA VAL A 46 6.82 1.87 -8.95
C VAL A 46 8.00 2.00 -9.92
N SER A 47 8.57 3.20 -10.00
CA SER A 47 9.67 3.49 -10.91
C SER A 47 10.94 2.71 -10.55
N ALA A 48 11.30 2.67 -9.27
CA ALA A 48 12.51 1.99 -8.81
C ALA A 48 12.43 0.46 -8.92
N ILE A 49 11.28 -0.14 -8.64
CA ILE A 49 11.05 -1.58 -8.79
C ILE A 49 11.19 -1.97 -10.26
N SER A 50 10.53 -1.24 -11.17
CA SER A 50 10.64 -1.49 -12.60
C SER A 50 12.08 -1.38 -13.10
N ALA A 51 12.80 -0.32 -12.70
CA ALA A 51 14.21 -0.13 -13.07
C ALA A 51 15.13 -1.22 -12.51
N PHE A 52 14.90 -1.66 -11.28
CA PHE A 52 15.69 -2.72 -10.65
C PHE A 52 15.50 -4.07 -11.32
N PHE A 53 14.27 -4.47 -11.65
CA PHE A 53 14.02 -5.73 -12.34
C PHE A 53 14.46 -5.72 -13.80
N ALA A 54 14.42 -4.56 -14.46
CA ALA A 54 14.98 -4.40 -15.81
C ALA A 54 16.51 -4.47 -15.82
N ASN A 55 17.16 -3.93 -14.78
CA ASN A 55 18.61 -3.94 -14.63
C ASN A 55 18.99 -3.97 -13.13
N PRO A 56 19.33 -5.15 -12.56
CA PRO A 56 19.63 -5.32 -11.14
C PRO A 56 21.06 -4.85 -10.79
N SER A 57 21.43 -3.66 -11.25
CA SER A 57 22.71 -3.02 -10.94
C SER A 57 22.77 -2.57 -9.48
N ASN A 58 23.99 -2.38 -8.96
CA ASN A 58 24.18 -1.85 -7.61
C ASN A 58 23.53 -0.47 -7.41
N ALA A 59 23.53 0.38 -8.44
CA ALA A 59 22.89 1.69 -8.38
C ALA A 59 21.37 1.55 -8.19
N ASN A 60 20.71 0.74 -9.02
CA ASN A 60 19.25 0.52 -8.92
C ASN A 60 18.88 -0.16 -7.60
N ARG A 61 19.71 -1.09 -7.12
CA ARG A 61 19.55 -1.73 -5.81
C ARG A 61 19.56 -0.70 -4.68
N LEU A 62 20.54 0.21 -4.68
CA LEU A 62 20.68 1.22 -3.65
C LEU A 62 19.52 2.23 -3.67
N VAL A 63 19.05 2.63 -4.84
CA VAL A 63 17.85 3.47 -4.97
C VAL A 63 16.63 2.76 -4.38
N LEU A 64 16.43 1.48 -4.73
CA LEU A 64 15.31 0.70 -4.20
C LEU A 64 15.40 0.50 -2.68
N LEU A 65 16.60 0.21 -2.17
CA LEU A 65 16.89 0.08 -0.75
C LEU A 65 16.59 1.39 -0.01
N ASP A 66 17.02 2.53 -0.53
CA ASP A 66 16.76 3.84 0.06
C ASP A 66 15.26 4.13 0.15
N LEU A 67 14.50 3.86 -0.91
CA LEU A 67 13.04 4.03 -0.92
C LEU A 67 12.33 3.13 0.09
N PHE A 68 12.75 1.87 0.24
CA PHE A 68 12.19 1.02 1.30
C PHE A 68 12.55 1.49 2.71
N ASN A 69 13.74 2.08 2.91
CA ASN A 69 14.08 2.72 4.19
C ASN A 69 13.19 3.95 4.45
N GLN A 70 12.97 4.80 3.45
CA GLN A 70 12.04 5.93 3.56
C GLN A 70 10.61 5.45 3.86
N PHE A 71 10.17 4.36 3.21
CA PHE A 71 8.87 3.76 3.48
C PHE A 71 8.78 3.24 4.92
N LEU A 72 9.82 2.59 5.44
CA LEU A 72 9.86 2.14 6.83
C LEU A 72 9.80 3.32 7.82
N ILE A 73 10.49 4.42 7.54
CA ILE A 73 10.42 5.66 8.33
C ILE A 73 8.98 6.20 8.33
N PHE A 74 8.34 6.24 7.15
CA PHE A 74 6.94 6.64 7.03
C PHE A 74 6.03 5.77 7.90
N LEU A 75 6.13 4.43 7.81
CA LEU A 75 5.35 3.52 8.64
C LEU A 75 5.59 3.72 10.15
N ASN A 76 6.80 4.10 10.54
CA ASN A 76 7.13 4.40 11.94
C ASN A 76 6.53 5.71 12.45
N SER A 77 6.17 6.63 11.55
CA SER A 77 5.45 7.86 11.90
C SER A 77 3.95 7.67 12.12
N LEU A 78 3.39 6.55 11.64
CA LEU A 78 1.98 6.21 11.80
C LEU A 78 1.70 5.64 13.19
N LEU A 79 0.46 5.76 13.65
CA LEU A 79 0.02 5.08 14.86
C LEU A 79 0.15 3.56 14.70
N PRO A 80 0.57 2.84 15.76
CA PRO A 80 0.73 1.40 15.69
C PRO A 80 -0.63 0.72 15.50
N SER A 81 -0.72 -0.12 14.47
CA SER A 81 -1.84 -1.03 14.21
C SER A 81 -1.31 -2.40 13.75
N PRO A 82 -2.13 -3.46 13.77
CA PRO A 82 -1.76 -4.76 13.20
C PRO A 82 -1.28 -4.66 11.74
N GLU A 83 -1.99 -3.89 10.91
CA GLU A 83 -1.68 -3.66 9.49
C GLU A 83 -0.34 -2.95 9.32
N VAL A 84 -0.11 -1.88 10.08
CA VAL A 84 1.14 -1.12 10.06
C VAL A 84 2.31 -1.99 10.53
N ASN A 85 2.12 -2.80 11.58
CA ASN A 85 3.16 -3.67 12.10
C ASN A 85 3.53 -4.78 11.10
N PHE A 86 2.55 -5.36 10.42
CA PHE A 86 2.80 -6.36 9.39
C PHE A 86 3.55 -5.75 8.19
N LEU A 87 3.14 -4.56 7.74
CA LEU A 87 3.87 -3.82 6.69
C LEU A 87 5.30 -3.50 7.09
N LYS A 88 5.55 -3.12 8.34
CA LYS A 88 6.91 -2.89 8.86
C LYS A 88 7.77 -4.14 8.77
N GLN A 89 7.24 -5.29 9.19
CA GLN A 89 7.95 -6.56 9.12
C GLN A 89 8.32 -6.93 7.68
N LEU A 90 7.36 -6.85 6.76
CA LEU A 90 7.60 -7.14 5.34
C LEU A 90 8.62 -6.17 4.72
N THR A 91 8.47 -4.87 5.00
CA THR A 91 9.42 -3.84 4.55
C THR A 91 10.83 -4.14 5.06
N GLN A 92 10.96 -4.52 6.33
CA GLN A 92 12.24 -4.87 6.92
C GLN A 92 12.86 -6.12 6.27
N SER A 93 12.06 -7.16 5.99
CA SER A 93 12.53 -8.35 5.28
C SER A 93 13.03 -8.01 3.87
N ILE A 94 12.35 -7.12 3.16
CA ILE A 94 12.80 -6.64 1.84
C ILE A 94 14.12 -5.88 1.96
N ILE A 95 14.24 -4.96 2.94
CA ILE A 95 15.47 -4.21 3.21
C ILE A 95 16.65 -5.16 3.45
N VAL A 96 16.49 -6.15 4.33
CA VAL A 96 17.54 -7.13 4.64
C VAL A 96 17.96 -7.90 3.39
N LEU A 97 17.01 -8.30 2.54
CA LEU A 97 17.33 -8.98 1.29
C LEU A 97 18.12 -8.06 0.34
N LEU A 98 17.68 -6.81 0.19
CA LEU A 98 18.30 -5.81 -0.67
C LEU A 98 19.68 -5.33 -0.18
N GLN A 99 20.02 -5.52 1.11
CA GLN A 99 21.36 -5.25 1.62
C GLN A 99 22.42 -6.20 1.03
N SER A 100 22.02 -7.41 0.61
CA SER A 100 22.91 -8.32 -0.12
C SER A 100 23.35 -7.70 -1.45
N PRO A 101 24.64 -7.81 -1.83
CA PRO A 101 25.13 -7.30 -3.11
C PRO A 101 24.52 -8.03 -4.32
N ALA A 102 24.02 -9.26 -4.13
CA ALA A 102 23.30 -10.03 -5.14
C ALA A 102 22.03 -10.65 -4.50
N PRO A 103 20.93 -9.88 -4.38
CA PRO A 103 19.70 -10.39 -3.79
C PRO A 103 19.06 -11.47 -4.67
N ASN A 104 18.44 -12.47 -4.05
CA ASN A 104 17.67 -13.47 -4.78
C ASN A 104 16.37 -12.84 -5.32
N LEU A 105 16.28 -12.69 -6.64
CA LEU A 105 15.13 -12.03 -7.28
C LEU A 105 13.81 -12.79 -7.06
N GLY A 106 13.84 -14.13 -6.98
CA GLY A 106 12.63 -14.92 -6.71
C GLY A 106 12.10 -14.73 -5.29
N GLN A 107 13.00 -14.66 -4.30
CA GLN A 107 12.64 -14.31 -2.92
C GLN A 107 12.14 -12.87 -2.84
N LEU A 108 12.78 -11.94 -3.55
CA LEU A 108 12.34 -10.54 -3.60
C LEU A 108 10.94 -10.43 -4.19
N SER A 109 10.66 -11.07 -5.33
CA SER A 109 9.32 -11.06 -5.93
C SER A 109 8.26 -11.63 -4.98
N THR A 110 8.58 -12.71 -4.26
CA THR A 110 7.67 -13.29 -3.25
C THR A 110 7.38 -12.30 -2.13
N LEU A 111 8.41 -11.65 -1.57
CA LEU A 111 8.25 -10.65 -0.52
C LEU A 111 7.46 -9.43 -1.00
N LEU A 112 7.70 -8.97 -2.23
CA LEU A 112 6.96 -7.87 -2.85
C LEU A 112 5.48 -8.22 -3.02
N GLN A 113 5.15 -9.45 -3.44
CA GLN A 113 3.76 -9.90 -3.55
C GLN A 113 3.02 -9.93 -2.21
N GLN A 114 3.71 -10.35 -1.14
CA GLN A 114 3.17 -10.28 0.22
C GLN A 114 2.98 -8.81 0.66
N PHE A 115 3.95 -7.96 0.35
CA PHE A 115 3.90 -6.53 0.62
C PHE A 115 2.72 -5.85 -0.10
N TYR A 116 2.46 -6.16 -1.36
CA TYR A 116 1.30 -5.65 -2.10
C TYR A 116 -0.03 -6.10 -1.51
N SER A 117 -0.11 -7.35 -1.07
CA SER A 117 -1.31 -7.88 -0.40
C SER A 117 -1.57 -7.15 0.92
N ALA A 118 -0.52 -6.91 1.70
CA ALA A 118 -0.59 -6.15 2.94
C ALA A 118 -0.95 -4.67 2.70
N LEU A 119 -0.43 -4.06 1.63
CA LEU A 119 -0.77 -2.69 1.23
C LEU A 119 -2.25 -2.54 0.89
N ALA A 120 -2.83 -3.51 0.17
CA ALA A 120 -4.26 -3.50 -0.12
C ALA A 120 -5.10 -3.47 1.16
N GLN A 121 -4.77 -4.35 2.13
CA GLN A 121 -5.45 -4.39 3.43
C GLN A 121 -5.28 -3.08 4.20
N PHE A 122 -4.07 -2.53 4.19
CA PHE A 122 -3.79 -1.23 4.80
C PHE A 122 -4.62 -0.10 4.17
N PHE A 123 -4.76 -0.05 2.85
CA PHE A 123 -5.59 0.97 2.17
C PHE A 123 -7.07 0.88 2.57
N PHE A 124 -7.61 -0.32 2.74
CA PHE A 124 -8.97 -0.50 3.25
C PHE A 124 -9.12 -0.07 4.71
N ALA A 125 -8.05 -0.14 5.50
CA ALA A 125 -8.06 0.27 6.89
C ALA A 125 -7.85 1.79 7.08
N LEU A 126 -7.41 2.53 6.05
CA LEU A 126 -7.10 3.96 6.18
C LEU A 126 -8.33 4.80 6.55
N ASP A 127 -8.16 5.65 7.55
CA ASP A 127 -9.15 6.66 7.96
C ASP A 127 -8.48 8.02 8.21
N LEU A 128 -9.11 9.10 7.76
CA LEU A 128 -8.55 10.45 7.83
C LEU A 128 -8.76 11.08 9.22
N ILE A 129 -7.70 11.68 9.75
CA ILE A 129 -7.76 12.50 10.97
C ILE A 129 -8.12 13.95 10.60
N PRO A 130 -9.03 14.63 11.32
CA PRO A 130 -9.80 14.16 12.49
C PRO A 130 -10.89 13.14 12.12
N ILE A 131 -11.06 12.11 12.96
CA ILE A 131 -12.08 11.06 12.77
C ILE A 131 -13.47 11.68 13.01
N SER A 132 -14.33 11.55 12.01
CA SER A 132 -15.73 11.94 12.00
C SER A 132 -16.52 10.84 11.31
N CYS A 133 -17.84 10.84 11.43
CA CYS A 133 -18.70 9.84 10.77
C CYS A 133 -18.65 9.88 9.23
N ASN A 134 -17.98 10.89 8.68
CA ASN A 134 -17.69 11.06 7.26
C ASN A 134 -16.18 11.13 6.97
N SER A 135 -15.33 10.89 7.97
CA SER A 135 -13.90 10.71 7.75
C SER A 135 -13.72 9.35 7.15
N ASN A 136 -13.55 9.34 5.84
CA ASN A 136 -13.03 8.23 5.08
C ASN A 136 -12.10 8.88 4.06
N VAL A 137 -11.07 8.16 3.65
CA VAL A 137 -10.30 8.57 2.47
C VAL A 137 -11.29 8.68 1.30
N ASP A 138 -11.32 9.83 0.63
CA ASP A 138 -12.24 10.07 -0.49
C ASP A 138 -12.04 9.01 -1.59
N SER A 139 -13.13 8.63 -2.26
CA SER A 139 -13.12 7.56 -3.25
C SER A 139 -12.09 7.79 -4.37
N ALA A 140 -11.86 9.03 -4.79
CA ALA A 140 -10.84 9.33 -5.81
C ALA A 140 -9.42 9.05 -5.31
N THR A 141 -9.16 9.31 -4.02
CA THR A 141 -7.84 9.04 -3.43
C THR A 141 -7.62 7.54 -3.20
N LEU A 142 -8.65 6.81 -2.77
CA LEU A 142 -8.59 5.34 -2.70
C LEU A 142 -8.35 4.74 -4.09
N GLN A 143 -9.06 5.20 -5.12
CA GLN A 143 -8.82 4.77 -6.51
C GLN A 143 -7.39 5.02 -6.95
N LEU A 144 -6.81 6.18 -6.63
CA LEU A 144 -5.41 6.47 -6.91
C LEU A 144 -4.47 5.47 -6.22
N LEU A 145 -4.68 5.18 -4.94
CA LEU A 145 -3.87 4.21 -4.19
C LEU A 145 -3.96 2.80 -4.80
N PHE A 146 -5.15 2.34 -5.17
CA PHE A 146 -5.32 1.05 -5.84
C PHE A 146 -4.70 1.02 -7.24
N ASN A 147 -4.78 2.11 -8.00
CA ASN A 147 -4.08 2.22 -9.28
C ASN A 147 -2.55 2.15 -9.11
N LEU A 148 -2.01 2.75 -8.06
CA LEU A 148 -0.58 2.63 -7.72
C LEU A 148 -0.22 1.21 -7.31
N LEU A 149 -1.10 0.53 -6.56
CA LEU A 149 -0.90 -0.88 -6.22
C LEU A 149 -0.81 -1.77 -7.46
N ILE A 150 -1.71 -1.58 -8.42
CA ILE A 150 -1.71 -2.31 -9.69
C ILE A 150 -0.40 -2.05 -10.46
N GLN A 151 0.05 -0.80 -10.49
CA GLN A 151 1.33 -0.45 -11.10
C GLN A 151 2.53 -1.11 -10.41
N LEU A 152 2.53 -1.17 -9.07
CA LEU A 152 3.57 -1.88 -8.30
C LEU A 152 3.59 -3.38 -8.64
N ILE A 153 2.42 -4.01 -8.72
CA ILE A 153 2.28 -5.42 -9.11
C ILE A 153 2.85 -5.62 -10.52
N ASN A 154 2.47 -4.78 -11.48
CA ASN A 154 2.93 -4.88 -12.88
C ASN A 154 4.42 -4.55 -13.05
N ALA A 155 5.00 -3.73 -12.16
CA ALA A 155 6.42 -3.41 -12.16
C ALA A 155 7.29 -4.60 -11.72
N THR A 156 6.72 -5.57 -11.00
CA THR A 156 7.39 -6.80 -10.63
C THR A 156 7.10 -7.85 -11.70
N PRO A 157 8.10 -8.32 -12.44
CA PRO A 157 7.93 -9.47 -13.31
C PRO A 157 7.39 -10.62 -12.44
N GLY A 158 6.23 -11.13 -12.80
CA GLY A 158 5.68 -12.29 -12.12
C GLY A 158 6.69 -13.44 -12.17
N ALA A 159 6.53 -14.41 -11.28
CA ALA A 159 7.03 -15.76 -11.54
C ALA A 159 6.20 -16.38 -12.69
N THR A 160 6.12 -15.73 -13.85
CA THR A 160 5.75 -16.45 -15.06
C THR A 160 6.81 -17.51 -15.23
N GLY A 161 6.40 -18.77 -15.09
CA GLY A 161 7.19 -19.90 -15.56
C GLY A 161 7.71 -19.62 -16.98
N PRO A 162 8.76 -20.32 -17.42
CA PRO A 162 9.47 -20.01 -18.65
C PRO A 162 8.46 -19.68 -19.75
N THR A 163 8.52 -18.46 -20.28
CA THR A 163 7.76 -18.07 -21.46
C THR A 163 8.04 -19.15 -22.50
N GLY A 164 7.01 -19.95 -22.81
CA GLY A 164 7.13 -20.98 -23.84
C GLY A 164 7.69 -20.33 -25.10
N PRO A 165 8.55 -21.04 -25.87
CA PRO A 165 9.21 -20.46 -27.02
C PRO A 165 8.17 -19.76 -27.91
N THR A 166 8.36 -18.47 -28.15
CA THR A 166 7.60 -17.71 -29.13
C THR A 166 7.66 -18.48 -30.44
N GLY A 167 6.54 -19.04 -30.87
CA GLY A 167 6.47 -19.80 -32.12
C GLY A 167 6.96 -18.95 -33.29
N PRO A 168 7.65 -19.54 -34.29
CA PRO A 168 8.16 -18.79 -35.42
C PRO A 168 7.02 -18.09 -36.14
N THR A 169 7.16 -16.77 -36.30
CA THR A 169 6.26 -15.95 -37.12
C THR A 169 6.57 -16.27 -38.57
N ASP A 170 5.93 -17.31 -39.13
CA ASP A 170 6.06 -17.62 -40.55
C ASP A 170 5.37 -16.54 -41.39
N ARG A 171 6.20 -15.63 -41.88
CA ARG A 171 5.91 -14.64 -42.92
C ARG A 171 5.56 -15.39 -44.22
N LYS A 172 4.27 -15.60 -44.49
CA LYS A 172 3.83 -16.01 -45.83
C LYS A 172 3.85 -14.81 -46.79
N SER A 173 4.93 -14.73 -47.55
CA SER A 173 5.00 -14.02 -48.83
C SER A 173 4.76 -15.04 -49.94
N VAL A 174 3.67 -14.92 -50.70
CA VAL A 174 3.45 -15.57 -52.01
C VAL A 174 2.54 -14.61 -52.79
N VAL A 175 3.10 -13.84 -53.74
CA VAL A 175 3.07 -14.02 -55.21
C VAL A 175 1.65 -13.97 -55.78
#